data_AF-I3XF73-F1
#
_entry.id   AF-I3XF73-F1
#
_cell.length_a   1.000
_cell.length_b   1.000
_cell.length_c   1.000
_cell.angle_alpha   90.00
_cell.angle_beta   90.00
_cell.angle_gamma   90.00
#
_symmetry.space_group_name_H-M   'P 1'
#
loop_
_entity.id
_entity.type
_entity.pdbx_description
1 polymer ?
#
loop_
_entity_poly.entity_id
_entity_poly.type
_entity_poly.pdbx_seq_one_letter_code
_entity_poly.pdbx_strand_id
1 'polypeptide(L)'
;MPAAKTEQRHDNAKGLDTMDPALALRVLASGQQAAAKAVDAAVESIAAAAAVAASVLSAGGRLAYAGAGSSGLMAMADALELPGTYGISQEQIIILLAGGAASLSDLAGGYEDDTELARDDIRKAGIQTGDCLISVSASGSTPYALAAADEARQRGAKVIGVANNGGAPLFEKADVAILLQTPPEVISGSTRMGAGTAQKIAFNMFSTLVGIHLGHVLDGHMVNLRADNIKLRGRAVRIVSDITGVGADEAERLIDETSGSVKLAILLASGAKDVVAAETALDKANQNLRRAIAIVSA
;
A
#
# COMPACT_ATOMS: atom_id res chain seq x y z
N MET A 1 30.83 -0.89 11.31
CA MET A 1 29.71 -1.54 10.61
C MET A 1 30.08 -1.70 9.14
N PRO A 2 29.78 -2.83 8.48
CA PRO A 2 29.96 -2.91 7.02
C PRO A 2 29.14 -1.82 6.34
N ALA A 3 29.65 -1.25 5.25
CA ALA A 3 28.94 -0.20 4.51
C ALA A 3 27.60 -0.74 4.01
N ALA A 4 26.51 0.00 4.25
CA ALA A 4 25.17 -0.34 3.80
C ALA A 4 25.15 -0.59 2.29
N LYS A 5 24.43 -1.62 1.82
CA LYS A 5 24.39 -1.97 0.38
C LYS A 5 23.88 -0.80 -0.47
N THR A 6 22.98 0.00 0.08
CA THR A 6 22.45 1.22 -0.56
C THR A 6 23.52 2.28 -0.88
N GLU A 7 24.64 2.29 -0.14
CA GLU A 7 25.75 3.23 -0.32
C GLU A 7 26.93 2.68 -1.12
N GLN A 8 26.87 1.39 -1.50
CA GLN A 8 27.93 0.75 -2.26
C GLN A 8 27.91 1.21 -3.71
N ARG A 9 29.09 1.29 -4.34
CA ARG A 9 29.20 1.57 -5.76
C ARG A 9 28.82 0.33 -6.57
N HIS A 10 27.93 0.48 -7.54
CA HIS A 10 27.58 -0.59 -8.48
C HIS A 10 28.72 -0.86 -9.49
N ASP A 11 28.98 -2.12 -9.81
CA ASP A 11 30.11 -2.54 -10.67
C ASP A 11 30.05 -1.90 -12.08
N ASN A 12 28.86 -1.88 -12.67
CA ASN A 12 28.62 -1.27 -14.00
C ASN A 12 28.58 0.27 -14.00
N ALA A 13 28.80 0.94 -12.86
CA ALA A 13 28.77 2.41 -12.80
C ALA A 13 30.06 3.08 -13.30
N LYS A 14 31.14 2.32 -13.53
CA LYS A 14 32.43 2.88 -13.95
C LYS A 14 32.35 3.43 -15.38
N GLY A 15 32.62 4.72 -15.54
CA GLY A 15 32.62 5.41 -16.83
C GLY A 15 31.24 5.82 -17.34
N LEU A 16 30.17 5.63 -16.53
CA LEU A 16 28.79 5.93 -16.89
C LEU A 16 28.60 7.37 -17.41
N ASP A 17 29.35 8.33 -16.86
CA ASP A 17 29.38 9.76 -17.21
C ASP A 17 29.96 10.05 -18.60
N THR A 18 30.68 9.10 -19.18
CA THR A 18 31.33 9.22 -20.51
C THR A 18 30.77 8.25 -21.55
N MET A 19 29.80 7.41 -21.17
CA MET A 19 29.15 6.46 -22.07
C MET A 19 28.28 7.19 -23.10
N ASP A 20 28.05 6.52 -24.23
CA ASP A 20 26.94 6.88 -25.11
C ASP A 20 25.63 6.95 -24.30
N PRO A 21 24.79 8.00 -24.47
CA PRO A 21 23.59 8.18 -23.67
C PRO A 21 22.63 6.98 -23.69
N ALA A 22 22.47 6.30 -24.83
CA ALA A 22 21.59 5.15 -24.92
C ALA A 22 22.15 3.93 -24.16
N LEU A 23 23.48 3.76 -24.16
CA LEU A 23 24.14 2.74 -23.34
C LEU A 23 24.01 3.05 -21.84
N ALA A 24 24.22 4.30 -21.42
CA ALA A 24 24.03 4.71 -20.03
C ALA A 24 22.59 4.43 -19.55
N LEU A 25 21.59 4.77 -20.37
CA LEU A 25 20.18 4.47 -20.07
C LEU A 25 19.89 2.96 -19.97
N ARG A 26 20.54 2.11 -20.78
CA ARG A 26 20.42 0.65 -20.65
C ARG A 26 20.99 0.13 -19.34
N VAL A 27 22.12 0.68 -18.87
CA VAL A 27 22.68 0.33 -17.55
C VAL A 27 21.73 0.73 -16.44
N LEU A 28 21.18 1.95 -16.48
CA LEU A 28 20.21 2.44 -15.50
C LEU A 28 18.93 1.58 -15.50
N ALA A 29 18.39 1.24 -16.67
CA ALA A 29 17.21 0.39 -16.81
C ALA A 29 17.44 -1.02 -16.26
N SER A 30 18.62 -1.60 -16.51
CA SER A 30 18.99 -2.91 -15.94
C SER A 30 19.08 -2.87 -14.42
N GLY A 31 19.58 -1.78 -13.83
CA GLY A 31 19.59 -1.58 -12.39
C GLY A 31 18.18 -1.56 -11.79
N GLN A 32 17.26 -0.87 -12.45
CA GLN A 32 15.84 -0.83 -12.04
C GLN A 32 15.18 -2.21 -12.10
N GLN A 33 15.43 -2.97 -13.18
CA GLN A 33 14.91 -4.34 -13.32
C GLN A 33 15.45 -5.28 -12.24
N ALA A 34 16.73 -5.18 -11.90
CA ALA A 34 17.33 -5.97 -10.84
C ALA A 34 16.74 -5.61 -9.46
N ALA A 35 16.50 -4.32 -9.20
CA ALA A 35 15.85 -3.89 -7.98
C ALA A 35 14.38 -4.34 -7.89
N ALA A 36 13.62 -4.28 -8.98
CA ALA A 36 12.26 -4.80 -9.05
C ALA A 36 12.20 -6.30 -8.72
N LYS A 37 13.13 -7.09 -9.28
CA LYS A 37 13.24 -8.53 -9.01
C LYS A 37 13.54 -8.86 -7.54
N ALA A 38 14.16 -7.95 -6.79
CA ALA A 38 14.47 -8.18 -5.37
C ALA A 38 13.21 -8.33 -4.50
N VAL A 39 12.05 -7.85 -4.97
CA VAL A 39 10.77 -7.97 -4.25
C VAL A 39 10.27 -9.42 -4.20
N ASP A 40 10.66 -10.27 -5.15
CA ASP A 40 10.28 -11.70 -5.19
C ASP A 40 10.62 -12.42 -3.88
N ALA A 41 11.74 -12.06 -3.24
CA ALA A 41 12.19 -12.65 -1.98
C ALA A 41 11.39 -12.18 -0.76
N ALA A 42 10.59 -11.12 -0.90
CA ALA A 42 9.80 -10.52 0.18
C ALA A 42 8.32 -10.91 0.15
N VAL A 43 7.89 -11.80 -0.76
CA VAL A 43 6.47 -12.17 -0.93
C VAL A 43 5.82 -12.64 0.37
N GLU A 44 6.49 -13.51 1.14
CA GLU A 44 5.95 -14.05 2.39
C GLU A 44 5.81 -12.96 3.48
N SER A 45 6.77 -12.03 3.58
CA SER A 45 6.68 -10.94 4.56
C SER A 45 5.68 -9.88 4.15
N ILE A 46 5.52 -9.61 2.86
CA ILE A 46 4.45 -8.77 2.31
C ILE A 46 3.08 -9.40 2.62
N ALA A 47 2.93 -10.71 2.45
CA ALA A 47 1.70 -11.42 2.78
C ALA A 47 1.37 -11.35 4.28
N ALA A 48 2.35 -11.57 5.15
CA ALA A 48 2.19 -11.42 6.59
C ALA A 48 1.79 -9.99 7.00
N ALA A 49 2.45 -8.99 6.42
CA ALA A 49 2.12 -7.58 6.65
C ALA A 49 0.69 -7.25 6.20
N ALA A 50 0.28 -7.69 5.00
CA ALA A 50 -1.06 -7.47 4.48
C ALA A 50 -2.14 -8.11 5.35
N ALA A 51 -1.87 -9.29 5.92
CA ALA A 51 -2.79 -9.93 6.86
C ALA A 51 -2.96 -9.11 8.16
N VAL A 52 -1.88 -8.56 8.72
CA VAL A 52 -1.94 -7.65 9.88
C VAL A 52 -2.77 -6.41 9.55
N ALA A 53 -2.47 -5.76 8.43
CA ALA A 53 -3.15 -4.53 8.02
C ALA A 53 -4.64 -4.75 7.72
N ALA A 54 -5.00 -5.84 7.04
CA ALA A 54 -6.39 -6.20 6.79
C ALA A 54 -7.16 -6.50 8.09
N SER A 55 -6.52 -7.18 9.06
CA SER A 55 -7.11 -7.41 10.38
C SER A 55 -7.37 -6.11 11.14
N VAL A 56 -6.43 -5.16 11.08
CA VAL A 56 -6.55 -3.84 11.72
C VAL A 56 -7.71 -3.06 11.11
N LEU A 57 -7.77 -2.95 9.77
CA LEU A 57 -8.86 -2.26 9.08
C LEU A 57 -10.22 -2.90 9.34
N SER A 58 -10.30 -4.23 9.34
CA SER A 58 -11.55 -4.96 9.63
C SER A 58 -12.05 -4.74 11.05
N ALA A 59 -11.15 -4.48 12.00
CA ALA A 59 -11.49 -4.17 13.38
C ALA A 59 -11.83 -2.68 13.60
N GLY A 60 -11.85 -1.86 12.53
CA GLY A 60 -12.09 -0.42 12.61
C GLY A 60 -10.87 0.42 12.99
N GLY A 61 -9.68 -0.18 13.04
CA GLY A 61 -8.43 0.53 13.26
C GLY A 61 -7.94 1.26 12.01
N ARG A 62 -6.82 1.98 12.15
CA ARG A 62 -6.25 2.83 11.08
C ARG A 62 -4.88 2.34 10.64
N LEU A 63 -4.55 2.58 9.37
CA LEU A 63 -3.21 2.39 8.80
C LEU A 63 -2.50 3.74 8.68
N ALA A 64 -1.36 3.87 9.34
CA ALA A 64 -0.48 5.01 9.24
C ALA A 64 0.75 4.68 8.40
N TYR A 65 1.11 5.54 7.46
CA TYR A 65 2.33 5.42 6.66
C TYR A 65 3.31 6.51 7.08
N ALA A 66 4.50 6.13 7.52
CA ALA A 66 5.53 7.07 7.96
C ALA A 66 6.86 6.87 7.22
N GLY A 67 7.45 7.97 6.76
CA GLY A 67 8.74 7.96 6.10
C GLY A 67 9.22 9.35 5.73
N ALA A 68 10.43 9.41 5.20
CA ALA A 68 11.03 10.65 4.73
C ALA A 68 11.46 10.54 3.26
N GLY A 69 11.64 11.68 2.61
CA GLY A 69 12.14 11.76 1.25
C GLY A 69 11.39 10.85 0.27
N SER A 70 12.15 10.19 -0.61
CA SER A 70 11.58 9.30 -1.64
C SER A 70 10.83 8.10 -1.06
N SER A 71 11.27 7.55 0.07
CA SER A 71 10.57 6.44 0.73
C SER A 71 9.20 6.86 1.26
N GLY A 72 9.13 8.03 1.91
CA GLY A 72 7.87 8.63 2.33
C GLY A 72 6.93 8.90 1.15
N LEU A 73 7.44 9.35 0.01
CA LEU A 73 6.64 9.55 -1.20
C LEU A 73 6.05 8.24 -1.75
N MET A 74 6.81 7.14 -1.76
CA MET A 74 6.29 5.84 -2.22
C MET A 74 5.18 5.33 -1.31
N ALA A 75 5.34 5.49 0.00
CA ALA A 75 4.31 5.14 0.98
C ALA A 75 3.06 6.03 0.87
N MET A 76 3.25 7.35 0.72
CA MET A 76 2.16 8.31 0.51
C MET A 76 1.37 8.00 -0.77
N ALA A 77 2.06 7.67 -1.87
CA ALA A 77 1.40 7.35 -3.14
C ALA A 77 0.50 6.11 -3.01
N ASP A 78 0.94 5.08 -2.29
CA ASP A 78 0.09 3.92 -2.00
C ASP A 78 -1.10 4.32 -1.13
N ALA A 79 -0.86 4.96 0.02
CA ALA A 79 -1.88 5.39 0.98
C ALA A 79 -3.02 6.21 0.35
N LEU A 80 -2.69 7.15 -0.55
CA LEU A 80 -3.67 8.01 -1.23
C LEU A 80 -4.57 7.24 -2.20
N GLU A 81 -4.13 6.10 -2.72
CA GLU A 81 -4.88 5.29 -3.68
C GLU A 81 -5.86 4.31 -3.00
N LEU A 82 -5.66 3.98 -1.72
CA LEU A 82 -6.49 3.00 -0.99
C LEU A 82 -7.99 3.38 -0.97
N PRO A 83 -8.40 4.62 -0.66
CA PRO A 83 -9.82 4.99 -0.66
C PRO A 83 -10.48 4.88 -2.03
N GLY A 84 -9.81 5.40 -3.08
CA GLY A 84 -10.38 5.39 -4.44
C GLY A 84 -10.38 4.01 -5.11
N THR A 85 -9.43 3.15 -4.74
CA THR A 85 -9.23 1.83 -5.36
C THR A 85 -10.02 0.74 -4.63
N TYR A 86 -9.96 0.73 -3.31
CA TYR A 86 -10.54 -0.32 -2.47
C TYR A 86 -11.71 0.15 -1.62
N GLY A 87 -12.11 1.43 -1.67
CA GLY A 87 -13.21 1.95 -0.86
C GLY A 87 -12.92 1.97 0.65
N ILE A 88 -11.64 1.93 1.04
CA ILE A 88 -11.22 2.06 2.44
C ILE A 88 -11.50 3.51 2.88
N SER A 89 -12.08 3.70 4.07
CA SER A 89 -12.41 5.03 4.57
C SER A 89 -11.16 5.91 4.68
N GLN A 90 -11.27 7.18 4.29
CA GLN A 90 -10.16 8.13 4.37
C GLN A 90 -9.73 8.39 5.81
N GLU A 91 -10.67 8.29 6.76
CA GLU A 91 -10.44 8.40 8.20
C GLU A 91 -9.60 7.24 8.76
N GLN A 92 -9.56 6.10 8.03
CA GLN A 92 -8.72 4.96 8.37
C GLN A 92 -7.29 5.07 7.82
N ILE A 93 -6.96 6.10 7.03
CA ILE A 93 -5.64 6.27 6.41
C ILE A 93 -4.95 7.51 6.96
N ILE A 94 -3.75 7.33 7.49
CA ILE A 94 -2.91 8.40 8.05
C ILE A 94 -1.60 8.44 7.24
N ILE A 95 -1.15 9.63 6.87
CA ILE A 95 0.08 9.85 6.11
C ILE A 95 0.98 10.80 6.88
N LEU A 96 2.19 10.34 7.21
CA LEU A 96 3.19 11.06 7.98
C LEU A 96 4.49 11.15 7.16
N LEU A 97 4.59 12.21 6.37
CA LEU A 97 5.82 12.54 5.65
C LEU A 97 6.66 13.46 6.55
N ALA A 98 7.94 13.15 6.73
CA ALA A 98 8.86 14.04 7.44
C ALA A 98 8.84 15.46 6.82
N GLY A 99 8.57 16.48 7.63
CA GLY A 99 8.39 17.86 7.19
C GLY A 99 7.00 18.20 6.61
N GLY A 100 6.09 17.23 6.56
CA GLY A 100 4.70 17.40 6.11
C GLY A 100 4.56 17.90 4.68
N ALA A 101 3.47 18.61 4.38
CA ALA A 101 3.23 19.15 3.04
C ALA A 101 4.30 20.15 2.57
N ALA A 102 5.00 20.82 3.50
CA ALA A 102 6.07 21.76 3.17
C ALA A 102 7.27 21.05 2.52
N SER A 103 7.60 19.82 2.96
CA SER A 103 8.71 19.06 2.38
C SER A 103 8.44 18.59 0.96
N LEU A 104 7.20 18.63 0.45
CA LEU A 104 6.90 18.30 -0.94
C LEU A 104 7.49 19.30 -1.95
N SER A 105 7.91 20.49 -1.49
CA SER A 105 8.49 21.52 -2.36
C SER A 105 9.96 21.28 -2.69
N ASP A 106 10.74 20.73 -1.75
CA ASP A 106 12.20 20.59 -1.88
C ASP A 106 12.78 19.26 -1.35
N LEU A 107 12.00 18.48 -0.61
CA LEU A 107 12.40 17.27 0.12
C LEU A 107 13.68 17.50 0.95
N ALA A 108 13.75 18.63 1.66
CA ALA A 108 14.93 18.98 2.46
C ALA A 108 15.30 17.88 3.46
N GLY A 109 16.57 17.46 3.43
CA GLY A 109 17.07 16.35 4.25
C GLY A 109 17.03 16.57 5.76
N GLY A 110 16.92 17.82 6.22
CA GLY A 110 16.90 18.14 7.66
C GLY A 110 15.73 17.51 8.43
N TYR A 111 14.61 17.24 7.76
CA TYR A 111 13.47 16.57 8.38
C TYR A 111 13.71 15.07 8.64
N GLU A 112 14.60 14.42 7.88
CA GLU A 112 14.84 12.98 8.02
C GLU A 112 15.58 12.63 9.33
N ASP A 113 16.34 13.60 9.85
CA ASP A 113 17.13 13.48 11.08
C ASP A 113 16.36 13.92 12.34
N ASP A 114 15.18 14.52 12.20
CA ASP A 114 14.40 15.06 13.31
C ASP A 114 13.55 13.98 14.01
N THR A 115 14.09 13.43 15.09
CA THR A 115 13.42 12.40 15.88
C THR A 115 12.25 12.92 16.71
N GLU A 116 12.29 14.17 17.18
CA GLU A 116 11.20 14.72 17.98
C GLU A 116 10.01 15.07 17.10
N LEU A 117 10.25 15.57 15.88
CA LEU A 117 9.21 15.72 14.86
C LEU A 117 8.49 14.40 14.62
N ALA A 118 9.23 13.30 14.42
CA ALA A 118 8.63 11.98 14.21
C ALA A 118 7.75 11.53 15.37
N ARG A 119 8.23 11.71 16.61
CA ARG A 119 7.43 11.39 17.80
C ARG A 119 6.16 12.22 17.81
N ASP A 120 6.28 13.54 17.68
CA ASP A 120 5.16 14.47 17.73
C ASP A 120 4.13 14.22 16.63
N ASP A 121 4.55 13.86 15.41
CA ASP A 121 3.66 13.47 14.33
C ASP A 121 2.83 12.23 14.70
N ILE A 122 3.47 11.20 15.28
CA ILE A 122 2.76 10.02 15.80
C ILE A 122 1.76 10.40 16.91
N ARG A 123 2.14 11.31 17.84
CA ARG A 123 1.26 11.76 18.93
C ARG A 123 0.07 12.54 18.39
N LYS A 124 0.30 13.48 17.48
CA LYS A 124 -0.73 14.35 16.89
C LYS A 124 -1.70 13.58 15.99
N ALA A 125 -1.22 12.55 15.29
CA ALA A 125 -2.06 11.62 14.56
C ALA A 125 -2.95 10.76 15.48
N GLY A 126 -2.68 10.78 16.79
CA GLY A 126 -3.43 10.04 17.80
C GLY A 126 -3.26 8.53 17.64
N ILE A 127 -2.14 8.06 17.09
CA ILE A 127 -1.88 6.62 16.90
C ILE A 127 -1.90 5.91 18.25
N GLN A 128 -2.57 4.76 18.29
CA GLN A 128 -2.86 4.03 19.52
C GLN A 128 -2.98 2.51 19.27
N THR A 129 -3.20 1.76 20.35
CA THR A 129 -3.56 0.34 20.29
C THR A 129 -4.73 0.11 19.34
N GLY A 130 -4.59 -0.87 18.46
CA GLY A 130 -5.57 -1.19 17.42
C GLY A 130 -5.25 -0.60 16.05
N ASP A 131 -4.32 0.37 15.98
CA ASP A 131 -3.78 0.88 14.70
C ASP A 131 -2.54 0.10 14.24
N CYS A 132 -2.15 0.32 12.99
CA CYS A 132 -0.88 -0.17 12.44
C CYS A 132 -0.10 0.95 11.76
N LEU A 133 1.18 1.08 12.11
CA LEU A 133 2.15 1.93 11.45
C LEU A 133 2.98 1.11 10.45
N ILE A 134 3.02 1.55 9.20
CA ILE A 134 3.99 1.17 8.19
C ILE A 134 5.09 2.22 8.20
N SER A 135 6.26 1.89 8.77
CA SER A 135 7.44 2.75 8.76
C SER A 135 8.40 2.30 7.66
N VAL A 136 8.84 3.23 6.81
CA VAL A 136 9.68 2.94 5.64
C VAL A 136 10.96 3.79 5.59
N SER A 137 12.07 3.14 5.28
CA SER A 137 13.36 3.77 5.03
C SER A 137 14.22 2.87 4.16
N ALA A 138 14.72 3.38 3.01
CA ALA A 138 15.62 2.60 2.16
C ALA A 138 16.88 2.15 2.91
N SER A 139 17.53 3.08 3.64
CA SER A 139 18.70 2.76 4.46
C SER A 139 18.35 1.81 5.61
N GLY A 140 17.12 1.90 6.12
CA GLY A 140 16.65 1.20 7.31
C GLY A 140 17.15 1.83 8.61
N SER A 141 17.82 2.99 8.53
CA SER A 141 18.42 3.69 9.65
C SER A 141 18.03 5.17 9.74
N THR A 142 17.10 5.65 8.90
CA THR A 142 16.63 7.04 8.93
C THR A 142 16.05 7.39 10.31
N PRO A 143 16.58 8.40 11.02
CA PRO A 143 16.16 8.72 12.39
C PRO A 143 14.65 8.95 12.54
N TYR A 144 14.02 9.69 11.62
CA TYR A 144 12.57 9.91 11.62
C TYR A 144 11.78 8.60 11.59
N ALA A 145 12.13 7.68 10.67
CA ALA A 145 11.45 6.39 10.53
C ALA A 145 11.62 5.50 11.77
N LEU A 146 12.82 5.49 12.36
CA LEU A 146 13.11 4.74 13.59
C LEU A 146 12.35 5.29 14.81
N ALA A 147 12.30 6.62 14.96
CA ALA A 147 11.61 7.28 16.06
C ALA A 147 10.09 7.14 15.94
N ALA A 148 9.53 7.23 14.72
CA ALA A 148 8.13 6.97 14.44
C ALA A 148 7.73 5.54 14.81
N ALA A 149 8.52 4.54 14.38
CA ALA A 149 8.32 3.14 14.73
C ALA A 149 8.37 2.90 16.25
N ASP A 150 9.33 3.52 16.94
CA ASP A 150 9.46 3.36 18.39
C ASP A 150 8.28 3.97 19.16
N GLU A 151 7.87 5.19 18.82
CA GLU A 151 6.74 5.87 19.47
C GLU A 151 5.41 5.15 19.22
N ALA A 152 5.16 4.68 17.99
CA ALA A 152 3.95 3.91 17.67
C ALA A 152 3.88 2.60 18.48
N ARG A 153 5.01 1.89 18.59
CA ARG A 153 5.11 0.68 19.41
C ARG A 153 4.86 0.96 20.90
N GLN A 154 5.42 2.03 21.44
CA GLN A 154 5.19 2.45 22.84
C GLN A 154 3.70 2.75 23.11
N ARG A 155 2.95 3.17 22.07
CA ARG A 155 1.51 3.43 22.10
C ARG A 155 0.64 2.19 21.85
N GLY A 156 1.26 1.03 21.65
CA GLY A 156 0.56 -0.24 21.45
C GLY A 156 0.10 -0.51 20.01
N ALA A 157 0.46 0.35 19.05
CA ALA A 157 0.18 0.10 17.64
C ALA A 157 1.10 -1.01 17.09
N LYS A 158 0.59 -1.74 16.09
CA LYS A 158 1.41 -2.69 15.32
C LYS A 158 2.37 -1.95 14.40
N VAL A 159 3.58 -2.47 14.22
CA VAL A 159 4.59 -1.84 13.36
C VAL A 159 5.03 -2.79 12.25
N ILE A 160 4.88 -2.35 11.01
CA ILE A 160 5.47 -2.96 9.82
C ILE A 160 6.67 -2.10 9.42
N GLY A 161 7.86 -2.70 9.35
CA GLY A 161 9.09 -2.03 8.95
C GLY A 161 9.50 -2.41 7.53
N VAL A 162 9.70 -1.44 6.65
CA VAL A 162 10.12 -1.67 5.26
C VAL A 162 11.49 -1.04 5.01
N ALA A 163 12.48 -1.85 4.64
CA ALA A 163 13.82 -1.37 4.32
C ALA A 163 14.54 -2.21 3.27
N ASN A 164 15.61 -1.65 2.70
CA ASN A 164 16.36 -2.30 1.61
C ASN A 164 17.68 -2.94 2.07
N ASN A 165 18.13 -2.64 3.29
CA ASN A 165 19.33 -3.23 3.87
C ASN A 165 18.99 -4.35 4.84
N GLY A 166 19.69 -5.49 4.70
CA GLY A 166 19.62 -6.58 5.68
C GLY A 166 20.20 -6.13 7.02
N GLY A 167 19.58 -6.55 8.12
CA GLY A 167 19.97 -6.12 9.47
C GLY A 167 19.68 -4.64 9.75
N ALA A 168 18.74 -4.02 9.03
CA ALA A 168 18.32 -2.66 9.29
C ALA A 168 17.83 -2.48 10.75
N PRO A 169 18.28 -1.42 11.46
CA PRO A 169 17.79 -1.10 12.81
C PRO A 169 16.26 -0.96 12.89
N LEU A 170 15.61 -0.56 11.79
CA LEU A 170 14.15 -0.47 11.71
C LEU A 170 13.46 -1.81 12.01
N PHE A 171 14.07 -2.94 11.64
CA PHE A 171 13.48 -4.26 11.84
C PHE A 171 13.44 -4.67 13.33
N GLU A 172 14.33 -4.14 14.16
CA GLU A 172 14.32 -4.40 15.61
C GLU A 172 13.08 -3.80 16.31
N LYS A 173 12.40 -2.87 15.64
CA LYS A 173 11.22 -2.16 16.15
C LYS A 173 9.91 -2.67 15.54
N ALA A 174 9.97 -3.58 14.57
CA ALA A 174 8.81 -4.02 13.79
C ALA A 174 8.24 -5.35 14.30
N ASP A 175 6.91 -5.48 14.31
CA ASP A 175 6.22 -6.77 14.41
C ASP A 175 6.41 -7.61 13.13
N VAL A 176 6.44 -6.94 11.97
CA VAL A 176 6.69 -7.58 10.65
C VAL A 176 7.75 -6.78 9.88
N ALA A 177 8.81 -7.46 9.47
CA ALA A 177 9.90 -6.86 8.68
C ALA A 177 9.79 -7.25 7.20
N ILE A 178 9.70 -6.26 6.32
CA ILE A 178 9.77 -6.42 4.86
C ILE A 178 11.17 -5.95 4.41
N LEU A 179 12.03 -6.92 4.12
CA LEU A 179 13.35 -6.69 3.54
C LEU A 179 13.29 -6.73 2.01
N LEU A 180 13.45 -5.58 1.38
CA LEU A 180 13.54 -5.41 -0.06
C LEU A 180 15.01 -5.33 -0.46
N GLN A 181 15.74 -6.46 -0.39
CA GLN A 181 17.20 -6.48 -0.51
C GLN A 181 17.72 -6.18 -1.92
N THR A 182 17.59 -4.92 -2.35
CA THR A 182 18.01 -4.44 -3.66
C THR A 182 19.54 -4.49 -3.81
N PRO A 183 20.05 -4.65 -5.04
CA PRO A 183 21.46 -4.46 -5.32
C PRO A 183 21.89 -3.00 -5.06
N PRO A 184 23.21 -2.71 -5.02
CA PRO A 184 23.70 -1.33 -4.97
C PRO A 184 23.12 -0.47 -6.09
N GLU A 185 22.97 0.82 -5.85
CA GLU A 185 22.43 1.73 -6.87
C GLU A 185 23.47 2.01 -7.96
N VAL A 186 23.02 2.11 -9.23
CA VAL A 186 23.90 2.48 -10.36
C VAL A 186 24.54 3.85 -10.11
N ILE A 187 23.78 4.78 -9.56
CA ILE A 187 24.31 6.00 -8.94
C ILE A 187 24.37 5.76 -7.44
N SER A 188 25.58 5.51 -6.91
CA SER A 188 25.82 5.21 -5.50
C SER A 188 25.04 6.15 -4.56
N GLY A 189 24.28 5.59 -3.62
CA GLY A 189 23.48 6.35 -2.66
C GLY A 189 22.16 6.94 -3.20
N SER A 190 21.90 6.88 -4.51
CA SER A 190 20.67 7.42 -5.11
C SER A 190 19.47 6.47 -4.96
N THR A 191 19.08 6.20 -3.71
CA THR A 191 18.01 5.25 -3.35
C THR A 191 16.61 5.64 -3.85
N ARG A 192 16.42 6.86 -4.36
CA ARG A 192 15.22 7.24 -5.14
C ARG A 192 15.02 6.37 -6.40
N MET A 193 16.04 5.62 -6.80
CA MET A 193 16.06 4.75 -7.96
C MET A 193 15.58 3.34 -7.61
N GLY A 194 16.47 2.35 -7.58
CA GLY A 194 16.09 0.95 -7.43
C GLY A 194 15.36 0.67 -6.13
N ALA A 195 15.83 1.22 -5.01
CA ALA A 195 15.17 1.05 -3.72
C ALA A 195 13.74 1.63 -3.71
N GLY A 196 13.54 2.82 -4.25
CA GLY A 196 12.21 3.42 -4.43
C GLY A 196 11.29 2.59 -5.34
N THR A 197 11.81 2.05 -6.45
CA THR A 197 11.05 1.15 -7.32
C THR A 197 10.63 -0.13 -6.61
N ALA A 198 11.53 -0.77 -5.86
CA ALA A 198 11.19 -1.95 -5.06
C ALA A 198 10.12 -1.62 -4.00
N GLN A 199 10.22 -0.46 -3.34
CA GLN A 199 9.22 0.01 -2.37
C GLN A 199 7.85 0.22 -3.02
N LYS A 200 7.76 0.86 -4.20
CA LYS A 200 6.48 1.02 -4.91
C LYS A 200 5.84 -0.32 -5.27
N ILE A 201 6.64 -1.26 -5.80
CA ILE A 201 6.16 -2.60 -6.14
C ILE A 201 5.63 -3.31 -4.87
N ALA A 202 6.42 -3.30 -3.79
CA ALA A 202 6.02 -3.93 -2.54
C ALA A 202 4.75 -3.32 -1.95
N PHE A 203 4.61 -1.99 -1.99
CA PHE A 203 3.39 -1.31 -1.54
C PHE A 203 2.17 -1.68 -2.38
N ASN A 204 2.30 -1.69 -3.71
CA ASN A 204 1.21 -2.13 -4.57
C ASN A 204 0.81 -3.59 -4.32
N MET A 205 1.76 -4.49 -4.07
CA MET A 205 1.44 -5.87 -3.68
C MET A 205 0.74 -5.93 -2.32
N PHE A 206 1.26 -5.19 -1.34
CA PHE A 206 0.73 -5.11 0.02
C PHE A 206 -0.70 -4.59 0.05
N SER A 207 -0.96 -3.40 -0.48
CA SER A 207 -2.29 -2.77 -0.41
C SER A 207 -3.33 -3.50 -1.25
N THR A 208 -2.93 -4.08 -2.39
CA THR A 208 -3.81 -4.96 -3.17
C THR A 208 -4.21 -6.21 -2.40
N LEU A 209 -3.26 -6.86 -1.73
CA LEU A 209 -3.56 -8.04 -0.92
C LEU A 209 -4.41 -7.69 0.31
N VAL A 210 -4.22 -6.52 0.91
CA VAL A 210 -5.13 -5.97 1.93
C VAL A 210 -6.56 -5.88 1.37
N GLY A 211 -6.74 -5.26 0.20
CA GLY A 211 -8.05 -5.18 -0.47
C GLY A 211 -8.67 -6.55 -0.78
N ILE A 212 -7.86 -7.54 -1.18
CA ILE A 212 -8.30 -8.93 -1.38
C ILE A 212 -8.79 -9.55 -0.06
N HIS A 213 -8.04 -9.40 1.03
CA HIS A 213 -8.43 -9.94 2.34
C HIS A 213 -9.71 -9.31 2.89
N LEU A 214 -9.93 -8.01 2.64
CA LEU A 214 -11.16 -7.30 2.96
C LEU A 214 -12.33 -7.68 2.02
N GLY A 215 -12.09 -8.53 1.02
CA GLY A 215 -13.09 -8.96 0.03
C GLY A 215 -13.57 -7.81 -0.86
N HIS A 216 -12.69 -6.83 -1.08
CA HIS A 216 -12.91 -5.67 -1.94
C HIS A 216 -12.51 -5.93 -3.40
N VAL A 217 -11.89 -7.09 -3.65
CA VAL A 217 -11.52 -7.60 -4.96
C VAL A 217 -12.15 -8.97 -5.18
N LEU A 218 -12.75 -9.20 -6.35
CA LEU A 218 -13.32 -10.49 -6.78
C LEU A 218 -12.89 -10.79 -8.22
N ASP A 219 -12.20 -11.90 -8.45
CA ASP A 219 -11.77 -12.37 -9.78
C ASP A 219 -11.06 -11.31 -10.63
N GLY A 220 -10.25 -10.46 -9.97
CA GLY A 220 -9.50 -9.36 -10.60
C GLY A 220 -10.27 -8.04 -10.70
N HIS A 221 -11.55 -8.00 -10.35
CA HIS A 221 -12.35 -6.77 -10.32
C HIS A 221 -12.32 -6.10 -8.96
N MET A 222 -12.18 -4.77 -8.96
CA MET A 222 -12.41 -3.92 -7.79
C MET A 222 -13.91 -3.78 -7.56
N VAL A 223 -14.46 -4.54 -6.62
CA VAL A 223 -15.90 -4.62 -6.39
C VAL A 223 -16.40 -3.69 -5.30
N ASN A 224 -15.51 -3.09 -4.49
CA ASN A 224 -15.87 -2.15 -3.43
C ASN A 224 -15.93 -0.68 -3.91
N LEU A 225 -16.13 -0.44 -5.20
CA LEU A 225 -16.27 0.90 -5.77
C LEU A 225 -17.72 1.36 -5.77
N ARG A 226 -17.93 2.67 -5.72
CA ARG A 226 -19.23 3.31 -5.91
C ARG A 226 -19.26 4.03 -7.26
N ALA A 227 -20.30 3.76 -8.05
CA ALA A 227 -20.48 4.32 -9.38
C ALA A 227 -21.04 5.76 -9.34
N ASP A 228 -20.25 6.73 -8.90
CA ASP A 228 -20.67 8.13 -8.67
C ASP A 228 -20.41 9.09 -9.86
N ASN A 229 -19.75 8.61 -10.92
CA ASN A 229 -19.45 9.40 -12.12
C ASN A 229 -19.55 8.55 -13.39
N ILE A 230 -19.62 9.20 -14.54
CA ILE A 230 -19.83 8.55 -15.86
C ILE A 230 -18.82 7.43 -16.12
N LYS A 231 -17.53 7.66 -15.81
CA LYS A 231 -16.47 6.65 -16.00
C LYS A 231 -16.66 5.45 -15.10
N LEU A 232 -16.97 5.67 -13.82
CA LEU A 232 -17.17 4.60 -12.85
C LEU A 232 -18.47 3.84 -13.09
N ARG A 233 -19.54 4.49 -13.58
CA ARG A 233 -20.76 3.81 -14.02
C ARG A 233 -20.49 2.81 -15.14
N GLY A 234 -19.82 3.23 -16.21
CA GLY A 234 -19.46 2.31 -17.29
C GLY A 234 -18.54 1.16 -16.85
N ARG A 235 -17.69 1.37 -15.84
CA ARG A 235 -16.89 0.30 -15.22
C ARG A 235 -17.76 -0.65 -14.40
N ALA A 236 -18.63 -0.11 -13.54
CA ALA A 236 -19.53 -0.88 -12.69
C ALA A 236 -20.44 -1.81 -13.52
N VAL A 237 -21.04 -1.30 -14.60
CA VAL A 237 -21.89 -2.10 -15.51
C VAL A 237 -21.12 -3.30 -16.06
N ARG A 238 -19.87 -3.10 -16.52
CA ARG A 238 -19.01 -4.19 -17.02
C ARG A 238 -18.69 -5.20 -15.94
N ILE A 239 -18.35 -4.75 -14.73
CA ILE A 239 -18.03 -5.63 -13.60
C ILE A 239 -19.23 -6.50 -13.22
N VAL A 240 -20.41 -5.90 -13.04
CA VAL A 240 -21.64 -6.62 -12.68
C VAL A 240 -21.98 -7.64 -13.77
N SER A 241 -21.93 -7.23 -15.04
CA SER A 241 -22.24 -8.11 -16.18
C SER A 241 -21.25 -9.29 -16.27
N ASP A 242 -19.95 -9.03 -16.12
CA ASP A 242 -18.90 -10.07 -16.21
C ASP A 242 -19.01 -11.10 -15.07
N ILE A 243 -19.27 -10.64 -13.85
CA ILE A 243 -19.35 -11.52 -12.67
C ILE A 243 -20.64 -12.34 -12.65
N THR A 244 -21.77 -11.77 -13.08
CA THR A 244 -23.11 -12.37 -12.89
C THR A 244 -23.73 -12.92 -14.16
N GLY A 245 -23.20 -12.56 -15.34
CA GLY A 245 -23.73 -12.95 -16.63
C GLY A 245 -24.98 -12.18 -17.08
N VAL A 246 -25.47 -11.21 -16.31
CA VAL A 246 -26.60 -10.37 -16.72
C VAL A 246 -26.19 -9.40 -17.84
N GLY A 247 -27.18 -8.97 -18.64
CA GLY A 247 -26.96 -7.97 -19.69
C GLY A 247 -26.68 -6.57 -19.12
N ALA A 248 -26.11 -5.69 -19.95
CA ALA A 248 -25.71 -4.34 -19.56
C ALA A 248 -26.89 -3.50 -19.03
N ASP A 249 -28.07 -3.61 -19.64
CA ASP A 249 -29.27 -2.86 -19.22
C ASP A 249 -29.73 -3.28 -17.82
N GLU A 250 -29.68 -4.57 -17.52
CA GLU A 250 -30.03 -5.10 -16.20
C GLU A 250 -28.96 -4.72 -15.16
N ALA A 251 -27.68 -4.81 -15.52
CA ALA A 251 -26.60 -4.34 -14.67
C ALA A 251 -26.74 -2.84 -14.33
N GLU A 252 -27.11 -2.00 -15.31
CA GLU A 252 -27.36 -0.57 -15.07
C GLU A 252 -28.54 -0.34 -14.13
N ARG A 253 -29.66 -1.05 -14.34
CA ARG A 253 -30.83 -1.00 -13.46
C ARG A 253 -30.46 -1.36 -12.01
N LEU A 254 -29.69 -2.42 -11.81
CA LEU A 254 -29.25 -2.88 -10.49
C LEU A 254 -28.27 -1.91 -9.82
N ILE A 255 -27.40 -1.27 -10.59
CA ILE A 255 -26.50 -0.22 -10.09
C ILE A 255 -27.31 0.99 -9.60
N ASP A 256 -28.36 1.38 -10.32
CA ASP A 256 -29.24 2.47 -9.90
C ASP A 256 -30.06 2.11 -8.65
N GLU A 257 -30.64 0.90 -8.61
CA GLU A 257 -31.37 0.38 -7.46
C GLU A 257 -30.51 0.36 -6.18
N THR A 258 -29.21 0.15 -6.33
CA THR A 258 -28.25 0.06 -5.22
C THR A 258 -27.46 1.35 -4.99
N SER A 259 -27.95 2.47 -5.54
CA SER A 259 -27.33 3.80 -5.38
C SER A 259 -25.83 3.82 -5.72
N GLY A 260 -25.46 3.06 -6.76
CA GLY A 260 -24.11 2.94 -7.28
C GLY A 260 -23.25 1.83 -6.65
N SER A 261 -23.77 1.01 -5.74
CA SER A 261 -23.00 -0.02 -5.04
C SER A 261 -22.82 -1.30 -5.88
N VAL A 262 -21.59 -1.55 -6.35
CA VAL A 262 -21.29 -2.72 -7.18
C VAL A 262 -21.50 -4.04 -6.43
N LYS A 263 -21.13 -4.12 -5.15
CA LYS A 263 -21.35 -5.34 -4.35
C LYS A 263 -22.83 -5.69 -4.22
N LEU A 264 -23.66 -4.70 -3.91
CA LEU A 264 -25.10 -4.92 -3.76
C LEU A 264 -25.74 -5.27 -5.11
N ALA A 265 -25.33 -4.61 -6.20
CA ALA A 265 -25.84 -4.92 -7.54
C ALA A 265 -25.50 -6.37 -7.94
N ILE A 266 -24.29 -6.84 -7.64
CA ILE A 266 -23.88 -8.23 -7.85
C ILE A 266 -24.74 -9.19 -7.03
N LEU A 267 -25.02 -8.87 -5.76
CA LEU A 267 -25.81 -9.75 -4.91
C LEU A 267 -27.28 -9.84 -5.33
N LEU A 268 -27.89 -8.73 -5.76
CA LEU A 268 -29.23 -8.73 -6.34
C LEU A 268 -29.26 -9.60 -7.61
N ALA A 269 -28.31 -9.42 -8.53
CA ALA A 269 -28.17 -10.27 -9.71
C ALA A 269 -27.90 -11.74 -9.36
N SER A 270 -27.28 -12.02 -8.20
CA SER A 270 -26.96 -13.37 -7.72
C SER A 270 -28.09 -14.03 -6.91
N GLY A 271 -29.25 -13.38 -6.78
CA GLY A 271 -30.46 -13.95 -6.15
C GLY A 271 -30.89 -13.33 -4.83
N ALA A 272 -30.25 -12.26 -4.36
CA ALA A 272 -30.76 -11.53 -3.20
C ALA A 272 -32.15 -10.94 -3.49
N LYS A 273 -33.09 -11.08 -2.55
CA LYS A 273 -34.50 -10.69 -2.75
C LYS A 273 -34.69 -9.18 -2.90
N ASP A 274 -33.90 -8.42 -2.16
CA ASP A 274 -33.93 -6.96 -2.11
C ASP A 274 -32.59 -6.44 -1.56
N VAL A 275 -32.43 -5.11 -1.55
CA VAL A 275 -31.21 -4.45 -1.07
C VAL A 275 -30.91 -4.81 0.38
N VAL A 276 -31.93 -4.92 1.24
CA VAL A 276 -31.78 -5.24 2.66
C VAL A 276 -31.22 -6.66 2.86
N ALA A 277 -31.70 -7.63 2.07
CA ALA A 277 -31.19 -8.99 2.07
C ALA A 277 -29.74 -9.04 1.57
N ALA A 278 -29.39 -8.24 0.55
CA ALA A 278 -28.02 -8.13 0.05
C ALA A 278 -27.07 -7.50 1.10
N GLU A 279 -27.48 -6.43 1.77
CA GLU A 279 -26.73 -5.81 2.88
C GLU A 279 -26.53 -6.81 4.02
N THR A 280 -27.59 -7.49 4.44
CA THR A 280 -27.53 -8.52 5.49
C THR A 280 -26.56 -9.65 5.12
N ALA A 281 -26.52 -10.06 3.85
CA ALA A 281 -25.57 -11.07 3.38
C ALA A 281 -24.13 -10.58 3.41
N LEU A 282 -23.86 -9.31 3.03
CA LEU A 282 -22.52 -8.71 3.16
C LEU A 282 -22.07 -8.65 4.62
N ASP A 283 -22.95 -8.23 5.53
CA ASP A 283 -22.62 -8.12 6.95
C ASP A 283 -22.27 -9.49 7.55
N LYS A 284 -23.08 -10.52 7.27
CA LYS A 284 -22.79 -11.90 7.69
C LYS A 284 -21.50 -12.45 7.08
N ALA A 285 -21.10 -11.94 5.92
CA ALA A 285 -19.89 -12.34 5.22
C ALA A 285 -18.65 -11.50 5.58
N ASN A 286 -18.74 -10.58 6.55
CA ASN A 286 -17.70 -9.60 6.87
C ASN A 286 -17.25 -8.82 5.62
N GLN A 287 -18.24 -8.33 4.86
CA GLN A 287 -18.05 -7.56 3.63
C GLN A 287 -17.33 -8.29 2.48
N ASN A 288 -17.11 -9.61 2.61
CA ASN A 288 -16.51 -10.43 1.57
C ASN A 288 -17.54 -10.87 0.53
N LEU A 289 -17.42 -10.33 -0.69
CA LEU A 289 -18.42 -10.55 -1.73
C LEU A 289 -18.57 -12.02 -2.14
N ARG A 290 -17.46 -12.78 -2.27
CA ARG A 290 -17.54 -14.21 -2.64
C ARG A 290 -18.34 -15.01 -1.61
N ARG A 291 -18.11 -14.75 -0.32
CA ARG A 291 -18.87 -15.38 0.77
C ARG A 291 -20.33 -14.93 0.77
N ALA A 292 -20.60 -13.65 0.52
CA ALA A 292 -21.97 -13.13 0.45
C ALA A 292 -22.77 -13.72 -0.72
N ILE A 293 -22.15 -13.94 -1.89
CA ILE A 293 -22.77 -14.64 -3.03
C ILE A 293 -23.23 -16.04 -2.59
N ALA A 294 -22.38 -16.79 -1.89
CA ALA A 294 -22.75 -18.12 -1.39
C ALA A 294 -23.91 -18.10 -0.38
N ILE A 295 -24.16 -16.99 0.32
CA ILE A 295 -25.29 -16.84 1.24
C ILE A 295 -26.61 -16.62 0.48
N VAL A 296 -26.59 -15.84 -0.61
CA VAL A 296 -27.81 -15.47 -1.34
C VAL A 296 -28.20 -16.48 -2.43
N SER A 297 -27.23 -17.27 -2.91
CA SER A 297 -27.46 -18.33 -3.89
C SER A 297 -27.82 -19.69 -3.27
N ALA A 298 -27.88 -19.79 -1.94
CA ALA A 298 -28.28 -20.98 -1.19
C ALA A 298 -29.81 -20.99 -0.92
#